data_AF-A0A846RYC1-F1
#
_entry.id   AF-A0A846RYC1-F1
#
_cell.length_a   1.000
_cell.length_b   1.000
_cell.length_c   1.000
_cell.angle_alpha   90.00
_cell.angle_beta   90.00
_cell.angle_gamma   90.00
#
_symmetry.space_group_name_H-M   'P 1'
#
loop_
_entity.id
_entity.type
_entity.pdbx_description
1 polymer ?
#
loop_
_entity_poly.entity_id
_entity_poly.type
_entity_poly.pdbx_seq_one_letter_code
_entity_poly.pdbx_strand_id
1 'polypeptide(L)'
;MLLRRPIIGKAGTIAVFGRKMLPAHGRAEREEMLSLYRRQIIDVWNSRIRMYGSAASQVLVDLIVRNDLDEIEVVSELLRGKGHVPVCFDRESSQFIYVPKEGGAIAELNTAPRVHLEMIRFRSNTVEISGEVGIDGALEPPDSAQLILKHRKSGIAVPLSLDVTRTHTGTFGIRSRFRISLDVSELQEPSTWDTFVDASWDSLTFRENFGNLKASAIDSRPVLLGNPTSAVAFFTARGNFAIDVGPTAVHLDKVHNLQPMPVGRFIVGRSEIIELNQVHSDLSRAQAHSETNGKVTHVKVVRHKNNGVSLIVPRSIAKSGRYSITLHDSADNTIEISVPEELSRS
;
A
#
# COMPACT_ATOMS: atom_id res chain seq x y z
N MET A 1 -11.58 19.65 -14.04
CA MET A 1 -11.28 18.97 -12.76
C MET A 1 -12.01 19.57 -11.55
N LEU A 2 -12.27 20.89 -11.52
CA LEU A 2 -12.81 21.61 -10.36
C LEU A 2 -14.19 21.14 -9.87
N LEU A 3 -15.10 20.70 -10.75
CA LEU A 3 -16.45 20.21 -10.38
C LEU A 3 -16.48 18.75 -9.87
N ARG A 4 -15.41 17.96 -10.05
CA ARG A 4 -15.40 16.55 -9.64
C ARG A 4 -15.21 16.40 -8.13
N ARG A 5 -14.22 17.09 -7.56
CA ARG A 5 -13.85 16.94 -6.13
C ARG A 5 -15.01 17.13 -5.13
N PRO A 6 -15.93 18.09 -5.31
CA PRO A 6 -17.07 18.27 -4.41
C PRO A 6 -18.16 17.19 -4.51
N ILE A 7 -18.25 16.47 -5.64
CA ILE A 7 -19.31 15.47 -5.87
C ILE A 7 -18.84 14.07 -5.42
N ILE A 8 -17.60 13.72 -5.76
CA ILE A 8 -17.08 12.35 -5.58
C ILE A 8 -16.09 12.20 -4.41
N GLY A 9 -15.50 13.30 -3.92
CA GLY A 9 -14.46 13.26 -2.90
C GLY A 9 -14.97 13.04 -1.47
N LYS A 10 -14.07 12.65 -0.56
CA LYS A 10 -14.36 12.51 0.88
C LYS A 10 -14.84 13.81 1.53
N ALA A 11 -14.38 14.95 1.03
CA ALA A 11 -14.79 16.29 1.46
C ALA A 11 -16.01 16.82 0.67
N GLY A 12 -16.64 15.98 -0.14
CA GLY A 12 -17.76 16.31 -1.02
C GLY A 12 -19.11 15.87 -0.47
N THR A 13 -19.94 15.23 -1.29
CA THR A 13 -21.29 14.73 -0.92
C THR A 13 -21.31 13.92 0.38
N ILE A 14 -20.30 13.09 0.63
CA ILE A 14 -20.19 12.32 1.89
C ILE A 14 -20.00 13.22 3.12
N ALA A 15 -19.33 14.37 2.99
CA ALA A 15 -19.13 15.28 4.11
C ALA A 15 -20.44 16.00 4.50
N VAL A 16 -21.30 16.27 3.52
CA VAL A 16 -22.54 17.04 3.69
C VAL A 16 -23.71 16.11 4.02
N PHE A 17 -23.94 15.07 3.21
CA PHE A 17 -25.07 14.15 3.33
C PHE A 17 -24.70 12.79 3.96
N GLY A 18 -23.41 12.56 4.26
CA GLY A 18 -22.97 11.36 4.97
C GLY A 18 -23.05 11.51 6.48
N ARG A 19 -22.07 10.96 7.20
CA ARG A 19 -22.13 10.69 8.67
C ARG A 19 -22.52 11.87 9.57
N LYS A 20 -22.24 13.11 9.13
CA LYS A 20 -22.41 14.33 9.93
C LYS A 20 -23.74 15.05 9.68
N MET A 21 -24.52 14.65 8.66
CA MET A 21 -25.74 15.35 8.28
C MET A 21 -26.77 15.38 9.41
N LEU A 22 -27.13 14.19 9.92
CA LEU A 22 -28.20 14.02 10.92
C LEU A 22 -27.96 14.82 12.22
N PRO A 23 -26.76 14.81 12.83
CA PRO A 23 -26.54 15.58 14.05
C PRO A 23 -26.36 17.09 13.82
N ALA A 24 -26.09 17.54 12.59
CA ALA A 24 -25.75 18.94 12.32
C ALA A 24 -26.96 19.79 11.89
N HIS A 25 -27.97 19.19 11.27
CA HIS A 25 -29.04 19.93 10.59
C HIS A 25 -30.43 19.36 10.91
N GLY A 26 -31.41 20.24 11.06
CA GLY A 26 -32.82 19.86 11.23
C GLY A 26 -33.43 19.32 9.94
N ARG A 27 -34.61 18.69 10.00
CA ARG A 27 -35.27 18.12 8.79
C ARG A 27 -35.56 19.17 7.71
N ALA A 28 -36.14 20.30 8.07
CA ALA A 28 -36.43 21.38 7.12
C ALA A 28 -35.17 21.93 6.44
N GLU A 29 -34.07 22.08 7.19
CA GLU A 29 -32.79 22.50 6.63
C GLU A 29 -32.20 21.45 5.69
N ARG A 30 -32.31 20.16 6.04
CA ARG A 30 -31.88 19.05 5.16
C ARG A 30 -32.69 19.00 3.86
N GLU A 31 -33.99 19.29 3.91
CA GLU A 31 -34.83 19.42 2.71
C GLU A 31 -34.37 20.59 1.82
N GLU A 32 -34.07 21.75 2.41
CA GLU A 32 -33.53 22.90 1.67
C GLU A 32 -32.16 22.60 1.05
N MET A 33 -31.26 21.99 1.83
CA MET A 33 -29.94 21.55 1.38
C MET A 33 -30.06 20.57 0.21
N LEU A 34 -30.95 19.58 0.30
CA LEU A 34 -31.23 18.62 -0.77
C LEU A 34 -31.70 19.34 -2.04
N SER A 35 -32.68 20.24 -1.93
CA SER A 35 -33.21 21.02 -3.05
C SER A 35 -32.14 21.88 -3.74
N LEU A 36 -31.27 22.53 -2.95
CA LEU A 36 -30.14 23.32 -3.46
C LEU A 36 -29.10 22.43 -4.16
N TYR A 37 -28.66 21.35 -3.52
CA TYR A 37 -27.66 20.44 -4.09
C TYR A 37 -28.17 19.77 -5.37
N ARG A 38 -29.40 19.23 -5.34
CA ARG A 38 -30.01 18.55 -6.48
C ARG A 38 -30.01 19.43 -7.72
N ARG A 39 -30.40 20.70 -7.60
CA ARG A 39 -30.39 21.67 -8.72
C ARG A 39 -29.00 21.86 -9.33
N GLN A 40 -27.94 21.75 -8.54
CA GLN A 40 -26.57 21.91 -9.01
C GLN A 40 -26.00 20.64 -9.63
N ILE A 41 -26.40 19.46 -9.15
CA ILE A 41 -25.79 18.19 -9.55
C ILE A 41 -26.51 17.46 -10.68
N ILE A 42 -27.82 17.69 -10.88
CA ILE A 42 -28.65 16.86 -11.75
C ILE A 42 -28.16 16.84 -13.20
N ASP A 43 -27.76 18.00 -13.74
CA ASP A 43 -27.32 18.13 -15.14
C ASP A 43 -25.86 17.67 -15.35
N VAL A 44 -25.09 17.55 -14.27
CA VAL A 44 -23.68 17.15 -14.33
C VAL A 44 -23.47 15.69 -13.91
N TRP A 45 -24.42 15.06 -13.22
CA TRP A 45 -24.31 13.68 -12.80
C TRP A 45 -24.54 12.72 -13.98
N ASN A 46 -23.46 12.05 -14.41
CA ASN A 46 -23.47 11.09 -15.50
C ASN A 46 -22.47 9.97 -15.24
N SER A 47 -22.53 8.90 -16.04
CA SER A 47 -21.68 7.70 -15.92
C SER A 47 -20.18 8.02 -15.85
N ARG A 48 -19.70 9.01 -16.61
CA ARG A 48 -18.29 9.43 -16.61
C ARG A 48 -17.84 10.08 -15.31
N ILE A 49 -18.71 10.82 -14.62
CA ILE A 49 -18.37 11.40 -13.32
C ILE A 49 -18.56 10.34 -12.22
N ARG A 50 -19.62 9.55 -12.35
CA ARG A 50 -20.01 8.48 -11.44
C ARG A 50 -18.89 7.49 -11.17
N MET A 51 -18.17 7.04 -12.20
CA MET A 51 -17.09 6.04 -12.08
C MET A 51 -15.95 6.42 -11.12
N TYR A 52 -15.79 7.71 -10.81
CA TYR A 52 -14.75 8.19 -9.91
C TYR A 52 -15.20 8.31 -8.46
N GLY A 53 -16.50 8.16 -8.18
CA GLY A 53 -17.06 8.16 -6.84
C GLY A 53 -16.78 6.84 -6.12
N SER A 54 -16.67 6.90 -4.79
CA SER A 54 -16.82 5.68 -3.98
C SER A 54 -18.26 5.18 -4.06
N ALA A 55 -18.51 3.89 -3.83
CA ALA A 55 -19.86 3.33 -3.80
C ALA A 55 -20.82 4.14 -2.91
N ALA A 56 -20.38 4.53 -1.70
CA ALA A 56 -21.18 5.39 -0.81
C ALA A 56 -21.49 6.77 -1.41
N SER A 57 -20.52 7.40 -2.09
CA SER A 57 -20.75 8.67 -2.77
C SER A 57 -21.76 8.51 -3.90
N GLN A 58 -21.65 7.45 -4.70
CA GLN A 58 -22.55 7.19 -5.82
C GLN A 58 -23.98 6.99 -5.32
N VAL A 59 -24.19 6.15 -4.30
CA VAL A 59 -25.51 5.95 -3.67
C VAL A 59 -26.11 7.27 -3.20
N LEU A 60 -25.37 8.07 -2.42
CA LEU A 60 -25.88 9.36 -1.93
C LEU A 60 -26.24 10.31 -3.07
N VAL A 61 -25.38 10.44 -4.10
CA VAL A 61 -25.64 11.34 -5.23
C VAL A 61 -26.84 10.86 -6.06
N ASP A 62 -26.95 9.55 -6.32
CA ASP A 62 -28.09 8.96 -7.03
C ASP A 62 -29.42 9.20 -6.27
N LEU A 63 -29.42 9.10 -4.93
CA LEU A 63 -30.58 9.44 -4.10
C LEU A 63 -30.90 10.95 -4.10
N ILE A 64 -29.88 11.82 -4.08
CA ILE A 64 -30.06 13.29 -4.18
C ILE A 64 -30.73 13.64 -5.52
N VAL A 65 -30.28 13.03 -6.63
CA VAL A 65 -30.89 13.25 -7.96
C VAL A 65 -32.35 12.79 -7.97
N ARG A 66 -32.66 11.66 -7.31
CA ARG A 66 -34.02 11.14 -7.12
C ARG A 66 -34.88 11.96 -6.15
N ASN A 67 -34.29 12.93 -5.45
CA ASN A 67 -34.96 13.74 -4.42
C ASN A 67 -35.51 12.90 -3.25
N ASP A 68 -34.78 11.86 -2.86
CA ASP A 68 -35.20 10.90 -1.83
C ASP A 68 -34.50 11.20 -0.50
N LEU A 69 -35.07 12.14 0.28
CA LEU A 69 -34.47 12.53 1.56
C LEU A 69 -34.54 11.41 2.60
N ASP A 70 -35.64 10.68 2.66
CA ASP A 70 -35.85 9.66 3.69
C ASP A 70 -34.80 8.55 3.57
N GLU A 71 -34.49 8.10 2.34
CA GLU A 71 -33.44 7.12 2.13
C GLU A 71 -32.04 7.71 2.33
N ILE A 72 -31.80 8.99 2.01
CA ILE A 72 -30.54 9.67 2.35
C ILE A 72 -30.31 9.68 3.86
N GLU A 73 -31.35 9.92 4.65
CA GLU A 73 -31.27 9.88 6.12
C GLU A 73 -30.91 8.47 6.62
N VAL A 74 -31.50 7.42 6.04
CA VAL A 74 -31.15 6.01 6.33
C VAL A 74 -29.69 5.72 5.99
N VAL A 75 -29.23 6.10 4.79
CA VAL A 75 -27.83 5.90 4.36
C VAL A 75 -26.87 6.67 5.25
N SER A 76 -27.22 7.90 5.65
CA SER A 76 -26.42 8.73 6.55
C SER A 76 -26.23 8.06 7.92
N GLU A 77 -27.30 7.47 8.46
CA GLU A 77 -27.26 6.71 9.72
C GLU A 77 -26.39 5.45 9.61
N LEU A 78 -26.53 4.69 8.52
CA LEU A 78 -25.71 3.51 8.23
C LEU A 78 -24.23 3.87 8.11
N LEU A 79 -23.92 4.96 7.40
CA LEU A 79 -22.56 5.47 7.29
C LEU A 79 -22.03 5.94 8.66
N ARG A 80 -22.86 6.51 9.53
CA ARG A 80 -22.45 6.93 10.88
C ARG A 80 -22.14 5.73 11.77
N GLY A 81 -22.99 4.70 11.76
CA GLY A 81 -22.85 3.52 12.61
C GLY A 81 -21.81 2.51 12.11
N LYS A 82 -21.93 2.08 10.84
CA LYS A 82 -21.12 1.00 10.25
C LYS A 82 -19.99 1.50 9.37
N GLY A 83 -20.05 2.75 8.92
CA GLY A 83 -19.03 3.36 8.08
C GLY A 83 -19.15 3.09 6.59
N HIS A 84 -20.05 2.20 6.19
CA HIS A 84 -20.27 1.71 4.83
C HIS A 84 -21.77 1.55 4.56
N VAL A 85 -22.14 1.58 3.27
CA VAL A 85 -23.52 1.34 2.82
C VAL A 85 -23.69 -0.15 2.52
N PRO A 86 -24.76 -0.82 2.97
CA PRO A 86 -24.99 -2.23 2.67
C PRO A 86 -25.22 -2.44 1.17
N VAL A 87 -24.54 -3.40 0.56
CA VAL A 87 -24.70 -3.74 -0.86
C VAL A 87 -24.97 -5.23 -1.02
N CYS A 88 -25.86 -5.59 -1.93
CA CYS A 88 -26.14 -6.98 -2.31
C CYS A 88 -25.54 -7.29 -3.69
N PHE A 89 -25.23 -8.56 -3.92
CA PHE A 89 -24.80 -9.00 -5.24
C PHE A 89 -26.03 -9.35 -6.10
N ASP A 90 -26.20 -8.62 -7.19
CA ASP A 90 -27.16 -8.92 -8.23
C ASP A 90 -26.56 -9.98 -9.16
N ARG A 91 -27.04 -11.22 -9.06
CA ARG A 91 -26.56 -12.34 -9.87
C ARG A 91 -26.93 -12.18 -11.34
N GLU A 92 -28.11 -11.62 -11.64
CA GLU A 92 -28.59 -11.47 -13.02
C GLU A 92 -27.70 -10.54 -13.83
N SER A 93 -27.32 -9.41 -13.23
CA SER A 93 -26.44 -8.42 -13.87
C SER A 93 -24.97 -8.57 -13.47
N SER A 94 -24.63 -9.56 -12.63
CA SER A 94 -23.29 -9.82 -12.09
C SER A 94 -22.59 -8.56 -11.56
N GLN A 95 -23.25 -7.83 -10.65
CA GLN A 95 -22.74 -6.59 -10.08
C GLN A 95 -23.22 -6.37 -8.64
N PHE A 96 -22.53 -5.50 -7.89
CA PHE A 96 -23.03 -5.03 -6.60
C PHE A 96 -23.98 -3.84 -6.76
N ILE A 97 -25.11 -3.92 -6.07
CA ILE A 97 -26.14 -2.88 -6.09
C ILE A 97 -26.51 -2.44 -4.67
N TYR A 98 -27.06 -1.24 -4.57
CA TYR A 98 -27.75 -0.76 -3.38
C TYR A 98 -29.26 -0.83 -3.62
N VAL A 99 -30.00 -1.41 -2.68
CA VAL A 99 -31.46 -1.50 -2.75
C VAL A 99 -32.07 -0.56 -1.68
N PRO A 100 -32.64 0.59 -2.09
CA PRO A 100 -33.35 1.48 -1.17
C PRO A 100 -34.64 0.83 -0.68
N LYS A 101 -35.25 1.37 0.39
CA LYS A 101 -36.56 0.88 0.86
C LYS A 101 -37.66 1.09 -0.17
N GLU A 102 -37.61 2.21 -0.88
CA GLU A 102 -38.54 2.58 -1.94
C GLU A 102 -37.79 2.95 -3.22
N GLY A 103 -38.41 2.69 -4.38
CA GLY A 103 -37.82 2.96 -5.68
C GLY A 103 -36.92 1.85 -6.24
N GLY A 104 -36.23 2.15 -7.35
CA GLY A 104 -35.39 1.18 -8.06
C GLY A 104 -33.99 1.05 -7.44
N ALA A 105 -33.33 -0.08 -7.66
CA ALA A 105 -31.95 -0.27 -7.22
C ALA A 105 -30.99 0.78 -7.82
N ILE A 106 -29.87 1.00 -7.14
CA ILE A 106 -28.73 1.79 -7.62
C ILE A 106 -27.61 0.82 -7.99
N ALA A 107 -27.38 0.66 -9.29
CA ALA A 107 -26.47 -0.32 -9.88
C ALA A 107 -25.10 0.26 -10.26
N GLU A 108 -24.21 -0.48 -10.92
CA GLU A 108 -22.85 -0.10 -11.35
C GLU A 108 -22.02 0.61 -10.25
N LEU A 109 -22.14 0.10 -9.02
CA LEU A 109 -21.40 0.67 -7.91
C LEU A 109 -19.91 0.40 -8.08
N ASN A 110 -19.09 1.43 -7.87
CA ASN A 110 -17.64 1.34 -7.83
C ASN A 110 -17.20 0.68 -6.51
N THR A 111 -17.37 -0.64 -6.48
CA THR A 111 -16.95 -1.54 -5.42
C THR A 111 -15.57 -2.09 -5.73
N ALA A 112 -14.81 -2.35 -4.68
CA ALA A 112 -13.50 -2.99 -4.78
C ALA A 112 -13.35 -3.95 -3.59
N PRO A 113 -12.75 -5.13 -3.80
CA PRO A 113 -12.47 -6.05 -2.73
C PRO A 113 -11.42 -5.42 -1.81
N ARG A 114 -11.50 -5.77 -0.53
CA ARG A 114 -10.50 -5.45 0.47
C ARG A 114 -10.03 -6.73 1.11
N VAL A 115 -8.71 -6.86 1.18
CA VAL A 115 -8.06 -7.96 1.88
C VAL A 115 -7.28 -7.41 3.05
N HIS A 116 -7.60 -7.88 4.25
CA HIS A 116 -6.88 -7.53 5.47
C HIS A 116 -6.02 -8.71 5.88
N LEU A 117 -4.70 -8.53 5.84
CA LEU A 117 -3.73 -9.47 6.41
C LEU A 117 -3.72 -9.37 7.94
N GLU A 118 -4.20 -10.39 8.63
CA GLU A 118 -4.28 -10.43 10.10
C GLU A 118 -3.01 -11.00 10.72
N MET A 119 -2.46 -12.05 10.11
CA MET A 119 -1.27 -12.73 10.61
C MET A 119 -0.43 -13.25 9.45
N ILE A 120 0.88 -13.11 9.58
CA ILE A 120 1.87 -13.78 8.75
C ILE A 120 2.92 -14.41 9.65
N ARG A 121 3.26 -15.68 9.40
CA ARG A 121 4.31 -16.40 10.12
C ARG A 121 5.25 -17.06 9.12
N PHE A 122 6.54 -16.87 9.36
CA PHE A 122 7.59 -17.42 8.53
C PHE A 122 8.17 -18.65 9.21
N ARG A 123 8.21 -19.78 8.50
CA ARG A 123 9.01 -20.95 8.84
C ARG A 123 10.13 -21.08 7.81
N SER A 124 10.99 -22.10 7.94
CA SER A 124 12.15 -22.28 7.05
C SER A 124 11.80 -22.17 5.56
N ASN A 125 10.82 -22.91 5.05
CA ASN A 125 10.43 -22.87 3.63
C ASN A 125 8.97 -22.47 3.38
N THR A 126 8.22 -22.18 4.43
CA THR A 126 6.77 -21.94 4.32
C THR A 126 6.38 -20.61 4.92
N VAL A 127 5.42 -19.94 4.28
CA VAL A 127 4.79 -18.72 4.77
C VAL A 127 3.35 -19.03 5.12
N GLU A 128 3.02 -19.04 6.41
CA GLU A 128 1.63 -19.14 6.87
C GLU A 128 0.99 -17.75 6.89
N ILE A 129 -0.18 -17.65 6.27
CA ILE A 129 -0.91 -16.40 6.09
C ILE A 129 -2.34 -16.62 6.58
N SER A 130 -2.87 -15.68 7.36
CA SER A 130 -4.31 -15.61 7.63
C SER A 130 -4.83 -14.19 7.52
N GLY A 131 -6.10 -14.08 7.14
CA GLY A 131 -6.74 -12.80 6.97
C GLY A 131 -8.22 -12.90 6.59
N GLU A 132 -8.75 -11.75 6.19
CA GLU A 132 -10.14 -11.60 5.76
C GLU A 132 -10.21 -10.98 4.37
N VAL A 133 -11.12 -11.46 3.53
CA VAL A 133 -11.41 -10.92 2.19
C VAL A 133 -12.91 -10.69 2.01
N GLY A 134 -13.26 -9.56 1.39
CA GLY A 134 -14.63 -9.25 0.99
C GLY A 134 -14.77 -7.84 0.46
N ILE A 135 -15.99 -7.38 0.24
CA ILE A 135 -16.29 -6.00 -0.17
C ILE A 135 -16.89 -5.25 1.02
N ASP A 136 -16.49 -3.98 1.18
CA ASP A 136 -17.02 -3.13 2.24
C ASP A 136 -18.54 -2.95 2.08
N GLY A 137 -19.28 -3.35 3.11
CA GLY A 137 -20.75 -3.28 3.13
C GLY A 137 -21.44 -4.45 2.44
N ALA A 138 -20.71 -5.41 1.86
CA ALA A 138 -21.33 -6.56 1.22
C ALA A 138 -22.15 -7.40 2.22
N LEU A 139 -23.35 -7.78 1.79
CA LEU A 139 -24.27 -8.64 2.55
C LEU A 139 -24.00 -10.14 2.33
N GLU A 140 -23.02 -10.48 1.50
CA GLU A 140 -22.59 -11.85 1.26
C GLU A 140 -21.07 -11.93 1.06
N PRO A 141 -20.43 -13.02 1.53
CA PRO A 141 -19.01 -13.28 1.29
C PRO A 141 -18.75 -13.63 -0.19
N PRO A 142 -17.49 -13.63 -0.65
CA PRO A 142 -17.14 -14.21 -1.95
C PRO A 142 -17.42 -15.72 -1.97
N ASP A 143 -17.87 -16.22 -3.12
CA ASP A 143 -18.10 -17.65 -3.37
C ASP A 143 -16.79 -18.42 -3.46
N SER A 144 -15.73 -17.78 -3.96
CA SER A 144 -14.37 -18.32 -3.96
C SER A 144 -13.33 -17.21 -3.86
N ALA A 145 -12.15 -17.55 -3.35
CA ALA A 145 -11.01 -16.66 -3.37
C ALA A 145 -9.71 -17.44 -3.56
N GLN A 146 -8.70 -16.78 -4.16
CA GLN A 146 -7.39 -17.34 -4.41
C GLN A 146 -6.31 -16.31 -4.07
N LEU A 147 -5.24 -16.76 -3.41
CA LEU A 147 -4.00 -16.00 -3.32
C LEU A 147 -3.17 -16.32 -4.57
N ILE A 148 -2.78 -15.32 -5.33
CA ILE A 148 -2.03 -15.49 -6.57
C ILE A 148 -0.64 -14.89 -6.38
N LEU A 149 0.39 -15.72 -6.56
CA LEU A 149 1.76 -15.26 -6.68
C LEU A 149 2.11 -15.14 -8.15
N LYS A 150 2.37 -13.92 -8.61
CA LYS A 150 2.69 -13.64 -10.01
C LYS A 150 4.14 -13.20 -10.17
N HIS A 151 4.90 -13.93 -10.97
CA HIS A 151 6.27 -13.57 -11.29
C HIS A 151 6.31 -12.24 -12.05
N ARG A 152 7.09 -11.28 -11.55
CA ARG A 152 7.07 -9.90 -12.05
C ARG A 152 7.53 -9.77 -13.51
N LYS A 153 8.45 -10.62 -13.95
CA LYS A 153 9.04 -10.54 -15.30
C LYS A 153 8.32 -11.41 -16.32
N SER A 154 8.18 -12.71 -16.04
CA SER A 154 7.56 -13.68 -16.97
C SER A 154 6.03 -13.64 -16.92
N GLY A 155 5.43 -13.11 -15.84
CA GLY A 155 3.99 -13.05 -15.67
C GLY A 155 3.35 -14.39 -15.27
N ILE A 156 4.13 -15.45 -15.10
CA ILE A 156 3.67 -16.75 -14.58
C ILE A 156 2.97 -16.55 -13.24
N ALA A 157 1.87 -17.27 -13.03
CA ALA A 157 1.06 -17.18 -11.83
C ALA A 157 0.95 -18.54 -11.16
N VAL A 158 1.11 -18.58 -9.84
CA VAL A 158 0.85 -19.73 -8.97
C VAL A 158 -0.38 -19.39 -8.13
N PRO A 159 -1.57 -19.94 -8.46
CA PRO A 159 -2.78 -19.72 -7.68
C PRO A 159 -2.84 -20.71 -6.51
N LEU A 160 -3.22 -20.19 -5.35
CA LEU A 160 -3.45 -20.96 -4.13
C LEU A 160 -4.88 -20.71 -3.64
N SER A 161 -5.70 -21.76 -3.64
CA SER A 161 -7.10 -21.67 -3.20
C SER A 161 -7.21 -21.30 -1.72
N LEU A 162 -7.97 -20.26 -1.42
CA LEU A 162 -8.30 -19.87 -0.05
C LEU A 162 -9.52 -20.66 0.41
N ASP A 163 -9.46 -21.24 1.61
CA ASP A 163 -10.65 -21.75 2.28
C ASP A 163 -11.52 -20.55 2.71
N VAL A 164 -12.66 -20.38 2.05
CA VAL A 164 -13.64 -19.31 2.30
C VAL A 164 -14.90 -19.81 3.02
N THR A 165 -14.90 -21.05 3.51
CA THR A 165 -16.06 -21.65 4.19
C THR A 165 -16.41 -20.95 5.51
N ARG A 166 -15.43 -20.28 6.13
CA ARG A 166 -15.63 -19.55 7.38
C ARG A 166 -15.93 -18.09 7.09
N THR A 167 -17.13 -17.66 7.45
CA THR A 167 -17.57 -16.28 7.29
C THR A 167 -17.51 -15.53 8.61
N HIS A 168 -17.25 -14.23 8.53
CA HIS A 168 -17.29 -13.30 9.64
C HIS A 168 -18.21 -12.14 9.28
N THR A 169 -19.22 -11.91 10.10
CA THR A 169 -20.09 -10.74 9.99
C THR A 169 -19.60 -9.68 10.96
N GLY A 170 -19.10 -8.57 10.43
CA GLY A 170 -18.57 -7.48 11.24
C GLY A 170 -19.02 -6.11 10.76
N THR A 171 -18.38 -5.07 11.29
CA THR A 171 -18.67 -3.66 10.95
C THR A 171 -18.50 -3.36 9.45
N PHE A 172 -17.59 -4.07 8.78
CA PHE A 172 -17.27 -3.89 7.36
C PHE A 172 -18.14 -4.73 6.40
N GLY A 173 -19.14 -5.45 6.89
CA GLY A 173 -19.95 -6.39 6.09
C GLY A 173 -19.62 -7.85 6.37
N ILE A 174 -20.12 -8.74 5.51
CA ILE A 174 -19.83 -10.18 5.56
C ILE A 174 -18.58 -10.48 4.75
N ARG A 175 -17.60 -11.13 5.37
CA ARG A 175 -16.29 -11.44 4.78
C ARG A 175 -15.94 -12.90 4.98
N SER A 176 -15.08 -13.43 4.11
CA SER A 176 -14.49 -14.76 4.28
C SER A 176 -13.17 -14.67 5.01
N ARG A 177 -13.04 -15.45 6.08
CA ARG A 177 -11.78 -15.69 6.79
C ARG A 177 -11.05 -16.82 6.10
N PHE A 178 -9.77 -16.61 5.84
CA PHE A 178 -8.92 -17.64 5.25
C PHE A 178 -7.66 -17.84 6.07
N ARG A 179 -7.13 -19.06 5.97
CA ARG A 179 -5.78 -19.40 6.40
C ARG A 179 -5.15 -20.27 5.33
N ILE A 180 -3.92 -19.96 4.96
CA ILE A 180 -3.18 -20.69 3.94
C ILE A 180 -1.71 -20.81 4.32
N SER A 181 -1.06 -21.85 3.80
CA SER A 181 0.38 -22.02 3.88
C SER A 181 0.91 -22.05 2.46
N LEU A 182 1.82 -21.14 2.15
CA LEU A 182 2.56 -21.10 0.90
C LEU A 182 3.89 -21.83 1.10
N ASP A 183 4.21 -22.79 0.26
CA ASP A 183 5.55 -23.35 0.16
C ASP A 183 6.35 -22.57 -0.89
N VAL A 184 7.48 -21.99 -0.47
CA VAL A 184 8.33 -21.18 -1.36
C VAL A 184 8.96 -22.02 -2.46
N SER A 185 9.08 -23.34 -2.28
CA SER A 185 9.61 -24.23 -3.31
C SER A 185 8.72 -24.37 -4.54
N GLU A 186 7.44 -23.96 -4.45
CA GLU A 186 6.53 -23.88 -5.61
C GLU A 186 6.89 -22.73 -6.57
N LEU A 187 7.70 -21.77 -6.11
CA LEU A 187 8.14 -20.63 -6.90
C LEU A 187 9.45 -20.97 -7.64
N GLN A 188 9.31 -21.55 -8.83
CA GLN A 188 10.46 -22.15 -9.55
C GLN A 188 11.40 -21.14 -10.23
N GLU A 189 10.91 -19.94 -10.58
CA GLU A 189 11.71 -18.93 -11.27
C GLU A 189 12.35 -17.92 -10.31
N PRO A 190 13.65 -17.61 -10.48
CA PRO A 190 14.33 -16.62 -9.66
C PRO A 190 13.96 -15.20 -10.08
N SER A 191 13.10 -14.55 -9.32
CA SER A 191 12.92 -13.09 -9.26
C SER A 191 11.88 -12.78 -8.19
N THR A 192 11.34 -11.55 -8.24
CA THR A 192 10.25 -11.13 -7.39
C THR A 192 8.91 -11.67 -7.89
N TRP A 193 8.18 -12.26 -6.97
CA TRP A 193 6.81 -12.73 -7.09
C TRP A 193 5.89 -11.79 -6.31
N ASP A 194 5.03 -11.08 -7.04
CA ASP A 194 4.05 -10.15 -6.49
C ASP A 194 2.80 -10.92 -6.04
N THR A 195 2.25 -10.57 -4.87
CA THR A 195 1.10 -11.30 -4.31
C THR A 195 -0.20 -10.52 -4.48
N PHE A 196 -1.22 -11.20 -5.01
CA PHE A 196 -2.57 -10.69 -5.24
C PHE A 196 -3.60 -11.59 -4.59
N VAL A 197 -4.80 -11.07 -4.36
CA VAL A 197 -5.97 -11.90 -4.06
C VAL A 197 -7.02 -11.66 -5.14
N ASP A 198 -7.48 -12.75 -5.73
CA ASP A 198 -8.67 -12.77 -6.56
C ASP A 198 -9.83 -13.28 -5.71
N ALA A 199 -10.94 -12.53 -5.70
CA ALA A 199 -12.17 -12.90 -5.00
C ALA A 199 -13.34 -12.81 -5.97
N SER A 200 -14.15 -13.86 -6.01
CA SER A 200 -15.23 -14.03 -6.98
C SER A 200 -16.57 -14.11 -6.28
N TRP A 201 -17.55 -13.40 -6.85
CA TRP A 201 -18.97 -13.51 -6.58
C TRP A 201 -19.63 -13.94 -7.88
N ASP A 202 -20.03 -15.20 -7.96
CA ASP A 202 -20.50 -15.87 -9.17
C ASP A 202 -19.52 -15.62 -10.35
N SER A 203 -19.98 -14.95 -11.41
CA SER A 203 -19.16 -14.63 -12.58
C SER A 203 -18.27 -13.37 -12.41
N LEU A 204 -18.51 -12.56 -11.37
CA LEU A 204 -17.78 -11.32 -11.14
C LEU A 204 -16.53 -11.58 -10.29
N THR A 205 -15.34 -11.36 -10.85
CA THR A 205 -14.07 -11.51 -10.15
C THR A 205 -13.37 -10.16 -9.99
N PHE A 206 -12.94 -9.88 -8.77
CA PHE A 206 -12.08 -8.73 -8.48
C PHE A 206 -10.69 -9.16 -8.04
N ARG A 207 -9.70 -8.32 -8.35
CA ARG A 207 -8.30 -8.51 -7.95
C ARG A 207 -7.83 -7.35 -7.08
N GLU A 208 -7.14 -7.66 -5.99
CA GLU A 208 -6.49 -6.66 -5.13
C GLU A 208 -5.04 -7.06 -4.80
N ASN A 209 -4.19 -6.06 -4.58
CA ASN A 209 -2.82 -6.30 -4.10
C ASN A 209 -2.85 -6.78 -2.64
N PHE A 210 -2.13 -7.85 -2.35
CA PHE A 210 -2.09 -8.40 -0.99
C PHE A 210 -1.08 -7.66 -0.10
N GLY A 211 -1.39 -7.47 1.18
CA GLY A 211 -0.46 -6.95 2.21
C GLY A 211 -0.53 -5.45 2.51
N ASN A 212 -1.15 -4.64 1.63
CA ASN A 212 -1.29 -3.19 1.84
C ASN A 212 -2.06 -2.87 3.14
N LEU A 213 -3.20 -3.54 3.34
CA LEU A 213 -3.96 -3.51 4.59
C LEU A 213 -3.53 -4.69 5.47
N LYS A 214 -2.87 -4.38 6.60
CA LYS A 214 -2.35 -5.38 7.52
C LYS A 214 -2.52 -4.93 8.97
N ALA A 215 -2.58 -5.89 9.91
CA ALA A 215 -2.57 -5.61 11.34
C ALA A 215 -1.27 -4.87 11.75
N SER A 216 -1.37 -3.93 12.70
CA SER A 216 -0.25 -3.10 13.16
C SER A 216 0.88 -3.90 13.81
N ALA A 217 0.58 -5.08 14.34
CA ALA A 217 1.55 -5.98 14.96
C ALA A 217 2.42 -6.75 13.96
N ILE A 218 2.13 -6.68 12.65
CA ILE A 218 2.90 -7.39 11.63
C ILE A 218 4.23 -6.66 11.39
N ASP A 219 5.32 -7.36 11.70
CA ASP A 219 6.67 -6.93 11.36
C ASP A 219 6.84 -6.95 9.83
N SER A 220 7.14 -5.79 9.25
CA SER A 220 7.32 -5.62 7.81
C SER A 220 8.77 -5.76 7.34
N ARG A 221 9.71 -6.06 8.25
CA ARG A 221 11.12 -6.29 7.89
C ARG A 221 11.23 -7.52 6.98
N PRO A 222 12.18 -7.52 6.02
CA PRO A 222 12.43 -8.70 5.19
C PRO A 222 12.81 -9.91 6.03
N VAL A 223 12.34 -11.10 5.64
CA VAL A 223 12.62 -12.37 6.30
C VAL A 223 13.24 -13.33 5.30
N LEU A 224 14.39 -13.91 5.65
CA LEU A 224 15.08 -14.91 4.85
C LEU A 224 14.39 -16.27 5.01
N LEU A 225 14.16 -16.95 3.89
CA LEU A 225 13.54 -18.26 3.79
C LEU A 225 14.51 -19.21 3.09
N GLY A 226 14.51 -20.48 3.49
CA GLY A 226 15.43 -21.51 3.03
C GLY A 226 16.53 -21.82 4.05
N ASN A 227 17.02 -23.06 4.03
CA ASN A 227 18.33 -23.41 4.57
C ASN A 227 19.05 -24.40 3.62
N PRO A 228 20.01 -23.95 2.80
CA PRO A 228 20.52 -22.57 2.69
C PRO A 228 19.45 -21.58 2.18
N THR A 229 19.61 -20.30 2.48
CA THR A 229 18.66 -19.24 2.08
C THR A 229 18.43 -19.25 0.58
N SER A 230 17.16 -19.42 0.18
CA SER A 230 16.73 -19.52 -1.22
C SER A 230 15.78 -18.39 -1.63
N ALA A 231 15.17 -17.71 -0.67
CA ALA A 231 14.23 -16.62 -0.93
C ALA A 231 14.17 -15.61 0.21
N VAL A 232 13.50 -14.49 -0.06
CA VAL A 232 13.20 -13.44 0.92
C VAL A 232 11.75 -13.04 0.79
N ALA A 233 10.99 -13.13 1.88
CA ALA A 233 9.67 -12.52 1.96
C ALA A 233 9.81 -11.10 2.50
N PHE A 234 9.12 -10.14 1.87
CA PHE A 234 9.22 -8.74 2.25
C PHE A 234 7.95 -7.96 1.86
N PHE A 235 7.83 -6.76 2.41
CA PHE A 235 6.82 -5.79 1.98
C PHE A 235 7.48 -4.72 1.11
N THR A 236 6.88 -4.46 -0.05
CA THR A 236 7.31 -3.40 -0.97
C THR A 236 7.12 -2.01 -0.36
N ALA A 237 7.70 -0.97 -0.96
CA ALA A 237 7.50 0.42 -0.53
C ALA A 237 6.02 0.88 -0.54
N ARG A 238 5.16 0.21 -1.32
CA ARG A 238 3.71 0.45 -1.34
C ARG A 238 2.96 -0.37 -0.29
N GLY A 239 3.66 -1.14 0.54
CA GLY A 239 3.09 -1.99 1.57
C GLY A 239 2.60 -3.36 1.08
N ASN A 240 2.74 -3.70 -0.20
CA ASN A 240 2.30 -5.00 -0.74
C ASN A 240 3.29 -6.11 -0.36
N PHE A 241 2.77 -7.30 -0.07
CA PHE A 241 3.56 -8.49 0.22
C PHE A 241 4.13 -9.10 -1.08
N ALA A 242 5.40 -9.47 -1.05
CA ALA A 242 6.10 -10.08 -2.17
C ALA A 242 7.18 -11.06 -1.67
N ILE A 243 7.59 -11.98 -2.55
CA ILE A 243 8.66 -12.93 -2.28
C ILE A 243 9.69 -12.84 -3.40
N ASP A 244 10.95 -12.63 -3.06
CA ASP A 244 12.07 -12.64 -4.01
C ASP A 244 12.79 -13.99 -3.92
N VAL A 245 12.81 -14.74 -5.02
CA VAL A 245 13.43 -16.07 -5.10
C VAL A 245 14.74 -15.95 -5.86
N GLY A 246 15.79 -16.62 -5.38
CA GLY A 246 17.12 -16.63 -6.01
C GLY A 246 18.18 -15.89 -5.19
N PRO A 247 19.22 -15.30 -5.81
CA PRO A 247 20.34 -14.69 -5.09
C PRO A 247 19.87 -13.54 -4.18
N THR A 248 19.82 -13.80 -2.88
CA THR A 248 19.19 -12.91 -1.88
C THR A 248 20.07 -11.74 -1.43
N ALA A 249 21.22 -11.53 -2.07
CA ALA A 249 22.26 -10.58 -1.65
C ALA A 249 21.75 -9.15 -1.43
N VAL A 250 20.77 -8.69 -2.24
CA VAL A 250 20.18 -7.35 -2.12
C VAL A 250 19.43 -7.15 -0.79
N HIS A 251 18.87 -8.22 -0.22
CA HIS A 251 18.09 -8.16 1.01
C HIS A 251 18.91 -8.55 2.25
N LEU A 252 20.05 -9.24 2.07
CA LEU A 252 20.94 -9.57 3.19
C LEU A 252 21.34 -8.30 3.95
N ASP A 253 21.61 -7.20 3.25
CA ASP A 253 21.97 -5.91 3.84
C ASP A 253 20.90 -5.37 4.81
N LYS A 254 19.62 -5.49 4.43
CA LYS A 254 18.46 -5.05 5.25
C LYS A 254 18.24 -5.92 6.47
N VAL A 255 18.48 -7.22 6.33
CA VAL A 255 18.29 -8.20 7.42
C VAL A 255 19.42 -8.11 8.44
N HIS A 256 20.65 -7.80 8.00
CA HIS A 256 21.84 -7.85 8.84
C HIS A 256 22.16 -6.52 9.53
N ASN A 257 21.33 -5.47 9.38
CA ASN A 257 21.60 -4.13 9.93
C ASN A 257 23.05 -3.67 9.65
N LEU A 258 23.47 -3.75 8.40
CA LEU A 258 24.84 -3.39 8.03
C LEU A 258 25.11 -1.92 8.41
N GLN A 259 26.15 -1.70 9.22
CA GLN A 259 26.62 -0.36 9.56
C GLN A 259 27.80 0.01 8.65
N PRO A 260 27.65 1.01 7.76
CA PRO A 260 28.73 1.45 6.89
C PRO A 260 29.96 1.82 7.71
N MET A 261 31.08 1.13 7.46
CA MET A 261 32.33 1.36 8.18
C MET A 261 33.40 1.88 7.21
N PRO A 262 34.03 3.05 7.50
CA PRO A 262 35.20 3.49 6.76
C PRO A 262 36.37 2.51 6.95
N VAL A 263 36.87 1.96 5.85
CA VAL A 263 37.96 0.97 5.83
C VAL A 263 39.25 1.49 5.19
N GLY A 264 39.17 2.59 4.45
CA GLY A 264 40.33 3.18 3.79
C GLY A 264 40.13 4.66 3.49
N ARG A 265 41.24 5.39 3.44
CA ARG A 265 41.28 6.83 3.16
C ARG A 265 42.55 7.17 2.39
N PHE A 266 42.42 7.77 1.21
CA PHE A 266 43.57 8.24 0.42
C PHE A 266 43.23 9.45 -0.46
N ILE A 267 44.25 10.18 -0.90
CA ILE A 267 44.09 11.42 -1.67
C ILE A 267 44.51 11.18 -3.11
N VAL A 268 43.64 11.53 -4.06
CA VAL A 268 43.93 11.50 -5.50
C VAL A 268 43.71 12.88 -6.09
N GLY A 269 44.81 13.59 -6.36
CA GLY A 269 44.80 14.93 -6.95
C GLY A 269 44.05 15.98 -6.11
N ARG A 270 42.86 16.37 -6.58
CA ARG A 270 41.98 17.37 -5.95
C ARG A 270 40.79 16.76 -5.20
N SER A 271 40.82 15.46 -4.96
CA SER A 271 39.78 14.76 -4.23
C SER A 271 40.39 13.87 -3.15
N GLU A 272 39.61 13.64 -2.11
CA GLU A 272 39.85 12.62 -1.12
C GLU A 272 38.88 11.46 -1.39
N ILE A 273 39.39 10.23 -1.31
CA ILE A 273 38.62 9.01 -1.51
C ILE A 273 38.53 8.30 -0.18
N ILE A 274 37.30 8.04 0.26
CA ILE A 274 36.99 7.22 1.43
C ILE A 274 36.37 5.93 0.95
N GLU A 275 36.95 4.81 1.37
CA GLU A 275 36.40 3.49 1.11
C GLU A 275 35.55 3.06 2.29
N LEU A 276 34.34 2.61 1.98
CA LEU A 276 33.38 2.07 2.93
C LEU A 276 33.14 0.61 2.60
N ASN A 277 33.07 -0.21 3.65
CA ASN A 277 32.54 -1.58 3.58
C ASN A 277 31.18 -1.67 4.27
N GLN A 278 30.49 -2.78 4.03
CA GLN A 278 29.18 -3.06 4.61
C GLN A 278 28.16 -1.97 4.29
N VAL A 279 28.19 -1.46 3.05
CA VAL A 279 27.28 -0.40 2.61
C VAL A 279 26.07 -1.01 1.94
N HIS A 280 24.89 -0.56 2.37
CA HIS A 280 23.62 -1.01 1.81
C HIS A 280 23.54 -0.82 0.28
N SER A 281 23.03 -1.84 -0.41
CA SER A 281 22.64 -1.83 -1.83
C SER A 281 21.82 -0.61 -2.29
N ASP A 282 21.09 0.03 -1.38
CA ASP A 282 20.10 1.08 -1.69
C ASP A 282 20.65 2.50 -1.48
N LEU A 283 21.91 2.66 -1.02
CA LEU A 283 22.61 3.94 -0.99
C LEU A 283 22.52 4.64 -2.37
N SER A 284 21.85 5.78 -2.41
CA SER A 284 21.54 6.52 -3.64
C SER A 284 22.42 7.76 -3.79
N ARG A 285 22.74 8.43 -2.67
CA ARG A 285 23.52 9.67 -2.64
C ARG A 285 24.30 9.81 -1.33
N ALA A 286 25.33 10.65 -1.37
CA ALA A 286 26.10 11.04 -0.20
C ALA A 286 26.37 12.55 -0.22
N GLN A 287 26.45 13.15 0.96
CA GLN A 287 26.80 14.55 1.16
C GLN A 287 27.91 14.66 2.20
N ALA A 288 28.86 15.56 1.98
CA ALA A 288 29.88 15.91 2.96
C ALA A 288 29.53 17.26 3.57
N HIS A 289 29.62 17.35 4.89
CA HIS A 289 29.38 18.58 5.65
C HIS A 289 30.66 19.00 6.37
N SER A 290 31.20 20.16 6.00
CA SER A 290 32.34 20.74 6.72
C SER A 290 31.90 21.27 8.09
N GLU A 291 32.50 20.76 9.16
CA GLU A 291 32.22 21.23 10.52
C GLU A 291 32.75 22.65 10.77
N THR A 292 33.77 23.07 10.01
CA THR A 292 34.45 24.36 10.22
C THR A 292 33.68 25.53 9.61
N ASN A 293 33.10 25.36 8.42
CA ASN A 293 32.45 26.44 7.67
C ASN A 293 30.99 26.15 7.29
N GLY A 294 30.44 25.02 7.72
CA GLY A 294 29.06 24.60 7.47
C GLY A 294 28.76 24.28 6.01
N LYS A 295 29.76 24.27 5.11
CA LYS A 295 29.55 24.03 3.69
C LYS A 295 29.15 22.58 3.45
N VAL A 296 28.02 22.39 2.76
CA VAL A 296 27.55 21.08 2.30
C VAL A 296 27.92 20.90 0.83
N THR A 297 28.37 19.71 0.44
CA THR A 297 28.66 19.39 -0.96
C THR A 297 28.29 17.95 -1.29
N HIS A 298 27.73 17.72 -2.46
CA HIS A 298 27.45 16.38 -2.95
C HIS A 298 28.74 15.60 -3.17
N VAL A 299 28.75 14.37 -2.66
CA VAL A 299 29.85 13.43 -2.77
C VAL A 299 29.54 12.44 -3.87
N LYS A 300 30.50 12.20 -4.77
CA LYS A 300 30.31 11.21 -5.82
C LYS A 300 30.49 9.81 -5.21
N VAL A 301 29.47 8.97 -5.40
CA VAL A 301 29.45 7.59 -4.91
C VAL A 301 29.84 6.65 -6.04
N VAL A 302 30.81 5.77 -5.81
CA VAL A 302 31.26 4.73 -6.75
C VAL A 302 31.12 3.38 -6.07
N ARG A 303 30.27 2.50 -6.61
CA ARG A 303 30.07 1.15 -6.08
C ARG A 303 31.08 0.16 -6.67
N HIS A 304 31.59 -0.71 -5.81
CA HIS A 304 32.44 -1.84 -6.17
C HIS A 304 31.68 -3.17 -6.07
N LYS A 305 32.29 -4.27 -6.51
CA LYS A 305 31.80 -5.63 -6.22
C LYS A 305 31.95 -5.92 -4.71
N ASN A 306 31.04 -6.72 -4.13
CA ASN A 306 31.05 -7.16 -2.72
C ASN A 306 30.76 -6.09 -1.64
N ASN A 307 29.68 -5.31 -1.78
CA ASN A 307 29.19 -4.34 -0.76
C ASN A 307 30.19 -3.24 -0.33
N GLY A 308 31.21 -2.99 -1.15
CA GLY A 308 32.17 -1.89 -1.00
C GLY A 308 31.77 -0.65 -1.80
N VAL A 309 32.02 0.53 -1.25
CA VAL A 309 31.73 1.83 -1.89
C VAL A 309 32.87 2.80 -1.68
N SER A 310 33.30 3.48 -2.74
CA SER A 310 34.19 4.64 -2.63
C SER A 310 33.39 5.94 -2.71
N LEU A 311 33.66 6.83 -1.77
CA LEU A 311 33.14 8.18 -1.71
C LEU A 311 34.21 9.17 -2.12
N ILE A 312 33.95 9.96 -3.15
CA ILE A 312 34.88 10.95 -3.68
C ILE A 312 34.47 12.32 -3.14
N VAL A 313 35.19 12.77 -2.11
CA VAL A 313 34.97 14.05 -1.43
C VAL A 313 35.87 15.12 -2.06
N PRO A 314 35.32 16.26 -2.50
CA PRO A 314 36.13 17.35 -3.01
C PRO A 314 37.10 17.89 -1.95
N ARG A 315 38.36 18.11 -2.34
CA ARG A 315 39.41 18.59 -1.42
C ARG A 315 39.14 19.98 -0.85
N SER A 316 38.22 20.75 -1.45
CA SER A 316 37.74 22.02 -0.91
C SER A 316 36.96 21.87 0.40
N ILE A 317 36.34 20.71 0.63
CA ILE A 317 35.72 20.33 1.91
C ILE A 317 36.77 19.67 2.81
N ALA A 318 37.50 18.68 2.30
CA ALA A 318 38.44 17.92 3.11
C ALA A 318 39.61 18.73 3.70
N LYS A 319 40.07 19.80 3.01
CA LYS A 319 41.10 20.70 3.56
C LYS A 319 40.58 21.68 4.61
N SER A 320 39.27 21.85 4.72
CA SER A 320 38.68 22.88 5.60
C SER A 320 38.66 22.47 7.08
N GLY A 321 39.05 21.24 7.41
CA GLY A 321 39.06 20.70 8.78
C GLY A 321 38.29 19.39 8.84
N ARG A 322 37.70 19.11 10.01
CA ARG A 322 36.80 17.96 10.20
C ARG A 322 35.54 18.12 9.36
N TYR A 323 35.04 16.99 8.88
CA TYR A 323 33.80 16.92 8.12
C TYR A 323 33.12 15.58 8.38
N SER A 324 31.80 15.58 8.39
CA SER A 324 31.01 14.36 8.44
C SER A 324 30.46 14.04 7.05
N ILE A 325 30.08 12.78 6.84
CA ILE A 325 29.40 12.37 5.61
C ILE A 325 28.04 11.80 5.98
N THR A 326 27.01 12.33 5.33
CA THR A 326 25.66 11.80 5.40
C THR A 326 25.39 10.96 4.17
N LEU A 327 25.07 9.70 4.41
CA LEU A 327 24.63 8.72 3.42
C LEU A 327 23.11 8.75 3.35
N HIS A 328 22.53 8.72 2.15
CA HIS A 328 21.08 8.60 1.98
C HIS A 328 20.73 7.36 1.16
N ASP A 329 19.78 6.58 1.64
CA ASP A 329 19.19 5.49 0.87
C ASP A 329 18.16 6.00 -0.17
N SER A 330 17.45 5.08 -0.82
CA SER A 330 16.42 5.40 -1.81
C SER A 330 15.09 5.89 -1.21
N ALA A 331 14.89 5.71 0.10
CA ALA A 331 13.75 6.18 0.88
C ALA A 331 14.04 7.48 1.64
N ASP A 332 15.23 8.05 1.45
CA ASP A 332 15.77 9.23 2.11
C ASP A 332 16.04 9.08 3.62
N ASN A 333 16.24 7.85 4.09
CA ASN A 333 16.80 7.64 5.42
C ASN A 333 18.28 8.02 5.41
N THR A 334 18.73 8.66 6.49
CA THR A 334 20.09 9.15 6.62
C THR A 334 20.91 8.31 7.59
N ILE A 335 22.15 8.02 7.20
CA ILE A 335 23.16 7.46 8.09
C ILE A 335 24.35 8.41 8.06
N GLU A 336 24.70 8.96 9.22
CA GLU A 336 25.91 9.76 9.35
C GLU A 336 27.09 8.85 9.65
N ILE A 337 28.17 9.03 8.91
CA ILE A 337 29.46 8.40 9.19
C ILE A 337 30.46 9.49 9.58
N SER A 338 31.10 9.30 10.73
CA SER A 338 32.30 10.04 11.10
C SER A 338 33.49 9.37 10.42
N VAL A 339 34.37 10.16 9.79
CA VAL A 339 35.60 9.65 9.17
C VAL A 339 36.74 9.84 10.16
N PRO A 340 37.28 8.77 10.76
CA PRO A 340 38.43 8.90 11.67
C PRO A 340 39.63 9.55 10.99
N GLU A 341 40.32 10.45 11.69
CA GLU A 341 41.52 11.13 11.18
C GLU A 341 42.66 10.13 10.85
N GLU A 342 42.70 8.97 11.50
CA GLU A 342 43.80 7.99 11.47
C GLU A 342 43.66 6.86 10.42
N LEU A 343 42.70 6.91 9.50
CA LEU A 343 42.49 5.83 8.50
C LEU A 343 43.46 5.83 7.31
N SER A 344 44.53 6.61 7.37
CA SER A 344 45.62 6.54 6.39
C SER A 344 46.36 5.20 6.52
N ARG A 345 46.00 4.21 5.70
CA ARG A 345 46.80 2.99 5.55
C ARG A 345 47.68 3.08 4.31
N SER A 346 48.99 3.07 4.60
CA SER A 346 50.07 2.28 3.97
C SER A 346 49.91 1.86 2.52
#